data_AF-A0A544QS91-F1
#
_entry.id   AF-A0A544QS91-F1
#
_cell.length_a   1.000
_cell.length_b   1.000
_cell.length_c   1.000
_cell.angle_alpha   90.00
_cell.angle_beta   90.00
_cell.angle_gamma   90.00
#
_symmetry.space_group_name_H-M   'P 1'
#
loop_
_entity.id
_entity.type
_entity.pdbx_description
1 polymer ?
#
loop_
_entity_poly.entity_id
_entity_poly.type
_entity_poly.pdbx_seq_one_letter_code
_entity_poly.pdbx_strand_id
1 'polypeptide(L)'
;MSRVFSGYEVVKVLVNAGNFEWRRTAGDHAQLYYVHPTNDEDRRHATVPLHDELRQGTLRDIADSAGANDFDAFCDWIDRNR
;
A
#
# COMPACT_ATOMS: atom_id res chain seq x y z
N MET A 1 -8.37 -12.35 -11.21
CA MET A 1 -7.76 -11.62 -10.09
C MET A 1 -8.83 -10.97 -9.25
N SER A 2 -8.70 -11.05 -7.93
CA SER A 2 -9.54 -10.29 -7.00
C SER A 2 -9.21 -8.80 -7.11
N ARG A 3 -10.22 -7.93 -7.07
CA ARG A 3 -10.05 -6.46 -6.90
C ARG A 3 -10.63 -5.98 -5.58
N VAL A 4 -10.90 -6.92 -4.68
CA VAL A 4 -11.44 -6.68 -3.35
C VAL A 4 -10.35 -7.07 -2.37
N PHE A 5 -9.87 -6.09 -1.62
CA PHE A 5 -8.85 -6.24 -0.59
C PHE A 5 -9.29 -5.46 0.64
N SER A 6 -9.01 -6.02 1.81
CA SER A 6 -8.99 -5.28 3.07
C SER A 6 -7.78 -4.36 3.12
N GLY A 7 -7.88 -3.32 3.95
CA GLY A 7 -6.74 -2.46 4.27
C GLY A 7 -5.57 -3.23 4.86
N TYR A 8 -5.86 -4.23 5.70
CA TYR A 8 -4.82 -5.03 6.35
C TYR A 8 -4.03 -5.89 5.36
N GLU A 9 -4.70 -6.51 4.37
CA GLU A 9 -4.01 -7.25 3.30
C GLU A 9 -3.04 -6.33 2.54
N VAL A 10 -3.50 -5.13 2.17
CA VAL A 10 -2.65 -4.15 1.45
C VAL A 10 -1.45 -3.73 2.31
N VAL A 11 -1.67 -3.38 3.58
CA VAL A 11 -0.58 -3.00 4.50
C VAL A 11 0.42 -4.14 4.68
N LYS A 12 -0.05 -5.36 4.89
CA LYS A 12 0.80 -6.54 5.06
C LYS A 12 1.73 -6.73 3.86
N VAL A 13 1.21 -6.60 2.65
CA VAL A 13 2.02 -6.75 1.43
C VAL A 13 3.01 -5.59 1.27
N LEU A 14 2.57 -4.35 1.45
CA LEU A 14 3.45 -3.18 1.37
C LEU A 14 4.61 -3.27 2.36
N VAL A 15 4.36 -3.74 3.58
CA VAL A 15 5.39 -3.89 4.61
C VAL A 15 6.33 -5.06 4.29
N ASN A 16 5.79 -6.25 4.05
CA ASN A 16 6.61 -7.47 3.97
C ASN A 16 7.30 -7.64 2.60
N ALA A 17 6.67 -7.18 1.52
CA ALA A 17 7.18 -7.34 0.16
C ALA A 17 7.55 -5.99 -0.50
N GLY A 18 6.90 -4.89 -0.10
CA GLY A 18 7.14 -3.54 -0.63
C GLY A 18 8.20 -2.74 0.12
N ASN A 19 8.78 -3.29 1.20
CA ASN A 19 9.78 -2.63 2.04
C ASN A 19 9.30 -1.31 2.67
N PHE A 20 7.98 -1.15 2.85
CA PHE A 20 7.43 -0.04 3.62
C PHE A 20 7.57 -0.34 5.12
N GLU A 21 7.78 0.71 5.90
CA GLU A 21 7.72 0.66 7.35
C GLU A 21 6.37 1.15 7.85
N TRP A 22 5.70 0.37 8.70
CA TRP A 22 4.53 0.83 9.44
C TRP A 22 4.97 1.77 10.56
N ARG A 23 4.75 3.08 10.37
CA ARG A 23 5.17 4.09 11.35
C ARG A 23 4.18 4.32 12.48
N ARG A 24 2.89 4.43 12.14
CA ARG A 24 1.83 4.63 13.14
C ARG A 24 0.45 4.27 12.59
N THR A 25 -0.50 4.19 13.51
CA THR A 25 -1.93 4.14 13.19
C THR A 25 -2.60 5.37 13.82
N ALA A 26 -3.42 6.08 13.05
CA ALA A 26 -4.21 7.21 13.52
C ALA A 26 -5.68 6.95 13.20
N GLY A 27 -6.48 6.70 14.24
CA GLY A 27 -7.84 6.20 14.07
C GLY A 27 -7.82 4.83 13.39
N ASP A 28 -8.49 4.73 12.26
CA ASP A 28 -8.59 3.55 11.42
C ASP A 28 -7.62 3.59 10.21
N HIS A 29 -6.67 4.53 10.14
CA HIS A 29 -5.70 4.60 9.03
C HIS A 29 -4.28 4.26 9.49
N ALA A 30 -3.62 3.36 8.77
CA ALA A 30 -2.19 3.07 8.89
C ALA A 30 -1.37 4.05 8.05
N GLN A 31 -0.25 4.51 8.59
CA GLN A 31 0.69 5.40 7.92
C GLN A 31 1.99 4.65 7.63
N LEU A 32 2.30 4.46 6.35
CA LEU A 32 3.41 3.66 5.85
C LEU A 32 4.45 4.52 5.15
N TYR A 33 5.72 4.31 5.45
CA TYR A 33 6.83 5.06 4.88
C TYR A 33 7.81 4.16 4.16
N TYR A 34 8.25 4.57 2.98
CA TYR A 34 9.33 3.94 2.25
C TYR A 34 10.43 4.97 1.98
N VAL A 35 11.68 4.54 2.13
CA VAL A 35 12.87 5.28 1.74
C VAL A 35 13.69 4.36 0.84
N HIS A 36 13.99 4.79 -0.38
CA HIS A 36 14.77 4.00 -1.30
C HIS A 36 16.21 3.82 -0.78
N PRO A 37 16.76 2.60 -0.78
CA PRO A 37 18.03 2.30 -0.10
C PRO A 37 19.25 3.05 -0.66
N THR A 38 19.17 3.54 -1.90
CA THR A 38 20.27 4.25 -2.58
C THR A 38 19.85 5.59 -3.19
N ASN A 39 18.60 6.01 -3.00
CA ASN A 39 18.09 7.26 -3.56
C ASN A 39 17.25 7.98 -2.50
N ASP A 40 17.91 8.80 -1.69
CA ASP A 40 17.25 9.48 -0.57
C ASP A 40 16.17 10.49 -0.99
N GLU A 41 16.08 10.84 -2.28
CA GLU A 41 15.01 11.67 -2.84
C GLU A 41 13.72 10.87 -3.13
N ASP A 42 13.84 9.56 -3.35
CA ASP A 42 12.68 8.65 -3.49
C ASP A 42 12.19 8.22 -2.11
N ARG A 43 11.31 9.05 -1.56
CA ARG A 43 10.58 8.82 -0.33
C ARG A 43 9.10 8.76 -0.63
N ARG A 44 8.43 7.74 -0.10
CA ARG A 44 7.01 7.50 -0.34
C ARG A 44 6.29 7.40 0.98
N HIS A 45 5.08 7.95 1.00
CA HIS A 45 4.22 7.94 2.17
C HIS A 45 2.82 7.53 1.71
N ALA A 46 2.36 6.38 2.21
CA ALA A 46 1.04 5.85 1.90
C ALA A 46 0.18 5.82 3.16
N THR A 47 -1.05 6.30 3.03
CA THR A 47 -2.07 6.18 4.06
C THR A 47 -3.09 5.12 3.65
N VAL A 48 -3.28 4.10 4.49
CA VAL A 48 -4.17 2.97 4.18
C VAL A 48 -5.29 2.87 5.23
N PRO A 49 -6.57 3.03 4.86
CA PRO A 49 -7.68 2.73 5.77
C PRO A 49 -7.72 1.24 6.08
N LEU A 50 -7.87 0.86 7.35
CA LEU A 50 -7.88 -0.52 7.84
C LEU A 50 -9.31 -1.10 7.87
N HIS A 51 -10.04 -0.95 6.76
CA HIS A 51 -11.39 -1.49 6.60
C HIS A 51 -11.37 -2.89 5.98
N ASP A 52 -12.45 -3.65 6.13
CA ASP A 52 -12.57 -5.00 5.57
C ASP A 52 -12.57 -5.02 4.03
N GLU A 53 -12.98 -3.92 3.40
CA GLU A 53 -12.96 -3.73 1.96
C GLU A 53 -12.59 -2.29 1.60
N LEU A 54 -11.59 -2.14 0.73
CA LEU A 54 -11.22 -0.87 0.14
C LEU A 54 -11.98 -0.60 -1.16
N ARG A 55 -12.49 0.62 -1.29
CA ARG A 55 -13.05 1.10 -2.57
C ARG A 55 -11.93 1.18 -3.61
N GLN A 56 -12.24 0.93 -4.87
CA GLN A 56 -11.23 0.97 -5.94
C GLN A 56 -10.53 2.34 -6.08
N GLY A 57 -11.23 3.45 -5.84
CA GLY A 57 -10.61 4.78 -5.83
C GLY A 57 -9.53 4.88 -4.76
N THR A 58 -9.86 4.48 -3.53
CA THR A 58 -8.90 4.43 -2.41
C THR A 58 -7.72 3.51 -2.70
N LEU A 59 -7.96 2.34 -3.28
CA LEU A 59 -6.87 1.42 -3.64
C LEU A 59 -5.94 2.04 -4.70
N ARG A 60 -6.49 2.81 -5.64
CA ARG A 60 -5.71 3.53 -6.65
C ARG A 60 -4.87 4.64 -6.04
N ASP A 61 -5.45 5.43 -5.14
CA ASP A 61 -4.73 6.49 -4.43
C ASP A 61 -3.55 5.90 -3.61
N ILE A 62 -3.74 4.73 -3.01
CA ILE A 62 -2.67 3.99 -2.31
C ILE A 62 -1.60 3.52 -3.30
N ALA A 63 -1.98 2.97 -4.45
CA ALA A 63 -1.04 2.51 -5.48
C ALA A 63 -0.16 3.67 -5.96
N ASP A 64 -0.76 4.81 -6.27
CA ASP A 64 -0.05 6.02 -6.70
C ASP A 64 0.89 6.52 -5.60
N SER A 65 0.41 6.58 -4.34
CA SER A 65 1.21 6.98 -3.18
C SER A 65 2.36 6.02 -2.89
N ALA A 66 2.19 4.73 -3.21
CA ALA A 66 3.22 3.70 -3.11
C ALA A 66 4.21 3.72 -4.29
N GLY A 67 3.98 4.57 -5.30
CA GLY A 67 4.81 4.73 -6.49
C GLY A 67 4.56 3.66 -7.57
N ALA A 68 3.37 3.06 -7.59
CA ALA A 68 2.98 2.17 -8.69
C ALA A 68 2.63 2.99 -9.93
N ASN A 69 3.19 2.62 -11.08
CA ASN A 69 2.89 3.26 -12.37
C ASN A 69 1.78 2.53 -13.15
N ASP A 70 1.40 1.34 -12.70
CA ASP A 70 0.33 0.52 -13.28
C ASP A 70 -0.51 -0.06 -12.15
N PHE A 71 -1.78 0.35 -12.11
CA PHE A 71 -2.71 -0.04 -11.07
C PHE A 71 -3.11 -1.51 -11.13
N ASP A 72 -3.25 -2.08 -12.33
CA ASP A 72 -3.65 -3.47 -12.47
C ASP A 72 -2.48 -4.38 -12.05
N ALA A 73 -1.25 -4.03 -12.45
CA ALA A 73 -0.05 -4.73 -11.99
C ALA A 73 0.15 -4.63 -10.46
N PHE A 74 -0.20 -3.49 -9.86
CA PHE A 74 -0.23 -3.34 -8.40
C PHE A 74 -1.23 -4.29 -7.74
N CYS A 75 -2.49 -4.32 -8.23
CA CYS A 75 -3.51 -5.23 -7.69
C CYS A 75 -3.08 -6.71 -7.81
N ASP A 76 -2.52 -7.09 -8.95
CA ASP A 76 -2.02 -8.43 -9.20
C ASP A 76 -0.84 -8.79 -8.29
N TRP A 77 -0.02 -7.82 -7.92
CA TRP A 77 1.04 -8.00 -6.95
C TRP A 77 0.50 -8.15 -5.52
N ILE A 78 -0.51 -7.36 -5.12
CA ILE A 78 -1.18 -7.54 -3.83
C ILE A 78 -1.82 -8.94 -3.74
N ASP A 79 -2.60 -9.36 -4.74
CA ASP A 79 -3.30 -10.65 -4.74
C ASP A 79 -2.35 -11.85 -4.63
N ARG A 80 -1.14 -11.73 -5.19
CA ARG A 80 -0.10 -12.77 -5.12
C ARG A 80 0.63 -12.85 -3.78
N ASN A 81 0.62 -11.78 -2.97
CA ASN A 81 1.43 -11.68 -1.75
C ASN A 81 0.61 -11.55 -0.45
N ARG A 82 -0.72 -11.43 -0.54
CA ARG A 82 -1.61 -11.20 0.61
C ARG A 82 -1.69 -12.35 1.59
#